data_AF-A0A6P1DP87-F1
#
_entry.id   AF-A0A6P1DP87-F1
#
_cell.length_a   1.000
_cell.length_b   1.000
_cell.length_c   1.000
_cell.angle_alpha   90.00
_cell.angle_beta   90.00
_cell.angle_gamma   90.00
#
_symmetry.space_group_name_H-M   'P 1'
#
loop_
_entity.id
_entity.type
_entity.pdbx_description
1 polymer ?
#
loop_
_entity_poly.entity_id
_entity_poly.type
_entity_poly.pdbx_seq_one_letter_code
_entity_poly.pdbx_strand_id
1 'polypeptide(L)'
;MEKIQSLSDLEDAIKLLKFKKAEDEQLLKELFYMTYESVKPLNLIKSIFKEPIASQNMKDSLLTTSVGLGAGYLSKLLFQGFVRIPFKNFIGSALMLSVDNLIVKNPGVVSALSSLFLKVISRKSKKDVVEEDDDEQNNVHKNVNTEPIDLETIY
;
A
#
# COMPACT_ATOMS: atom_id res chain seq x y z
N MET A 1 -22.88 -47.43 -33.06
CA MET A 1 -23.69 -48.11 -32.04
C MET A 1 -24.38 -49.26 -32.74
N GLU A 2 -24.11 -50.50 -32.30
CA GLU A 2 -24.85 -51.64 -32.81
C GLU A 2 -26.33 -51.50 -32.43
N LYS A 3 -27.19 -51.94 -33.35
CA LYS A 3 -28.64 -51.84 -33.20
C LYS A 3 -29.06 -52.94 -32.23
N ILE A 4 -29.64 -52.58 -31.08
CA ILE A 4 -30.13 -53.55 -30.09
C ILE A 4 -31.31 -54.30 -30.71
N GLN A 5 -31.17 -55.60 -30.96
CA GLN A 5 -32.23 -56.44 -31.56
C GLN A 5 -32.67 -57.59 -30.65
N SER A 6 -31.88 -57.93 -29.64
CA SER A 6 -32.17 -58.99 -28.68
C SER A 6 -32.05 -58.52 -27.21
N LEU A 7 -32.62 -59.30 -26.29
CA LEU A 7 -32.53 -59.05 -24.84
C LEU A 7 -31.08 -59.21 -24.34
N SER A 8 -30.29 -60.09 -24.96
CA SER A 8 -28.85 -60.25 -24.69
C SER A 8 -28.06 -59.00 -25.08
N ASP A 9 -28.36 -58.42 -26.25
CA ASP A 9 -27.68 -57.20 -26.74
C ASP A 9 -27.91 -56.02 -25.78
N LEU A 10 -29.11 -55.96 -25.17
CA LEU A 10 -29.46 -54.93 -24.20
C LEU A 10 -28.67 -55.10 -22.90
N GLU A 11 -28.51 -56.33 -22.40
CA GLU A 11 -27.73 -56.60 -21.19
C GLU A 11 -26.25 -56.26 -21.38
N ASP A 12 -25.68 -56.59 -22.54
CA ASP A 12 -24.29 -56.28 -22.86
C ASP A 12 -24.08 -54.77 -23.06
N ALA A 13 -25.02 -54.08 -23.70
CA ALA A 13 -25.01 -52.62 -23.78
C ALA A 13 -25.10 -51.97 -22.38
N ILE A 14 -25.93 -52.49 -21.48
CA ILE A 14 -26.04 -52.00 -20.10
C ILE A 14 -24.72 -52.22 -19.35
N LYS A 15 -24.08 -53.38 -19.48
CA LYS A 15 -22.77 -53.64 -18.86
C LYS A 15 -21.71 -52.68 -19.38
N LEU A 16 -21.65 -52.47 -20.68
CA LEU A 16 -20.70 -51.55 -21.30
C LEU A 16 -20.93 -50.11 -20.84
N LEU A 17 -22.19 -49.65 -20.81
CA LEU A 17 -22.53 -48.31 -20.33
C LEU A 17 -22.25 -48.14 -18.83
N LYS A 18 -22.46 -49.16 -18.01
CA LYS A 18 -22.10 -49.14 -16.58
C LYS A 18 -20.59 -49.02 -16.39
N PHE A 19 -19.81 -49.78 -17.15
CA PHE A 19 -18.35 -49.70 -17.13
C PHE A 19 -17.88 -48.30 -17.51
N LYS A 20 -18.36 -47.78 -18.65
CA LYS A 20 -18.04 -46.43 -19.11
C LYS A 20 -18.42 -45.35 -18.10
N LYS A 21 -19.61 -45.46 -17.51
CA LYS A 21 -20.07 -44.52 -16.48
C LYS A 21 -19.14 -44.52 -15.26
N ALA A 22 -18.67 -45.68 -14.82
CA ALA A 22 -17.76 -45.78 -13.68
C ALA A 22 -16.39 -45.14 -13.99
N GLU A 23 -15.88 -45.33 -15.20
CA GLU A 23 -14.66 -44.69 -15.69
C GLU A 23 -14.81 -43.16 -15.75
N ASP A 24 -15.90 -42.68 -16.37
CA ASP A 24 -16.20 -41.25 -16.47
C ASP A 24 -16.37 -40.60 -15.09
N GLU A 25 -16.98 -41.30 -14.13
CA GLU A 25 -17.14 -40.83 -12.75
C GLU A 25 -15.79 -40.68 -12.04
N GLN A 26 -14.87 -41.62 -12.24
CA GLN A 26 -13.54 -41.56 -11.66
C GLN A 26 -12.73 -40.39 -12.23
N LEU A 27 -12.76 -40.21 -13.56
CA LEU A 27 -12.13 -39.07 -14.24
C LEU A 27 -12.70 -37.73 -13.76
N LEU A 28 -14.02 -37.64 -13.59
CA LEU A 28 -14.67 -36.42 -13.12
C LEU A 28 -14.26 -36.07 -11.69
N LYS A 29 -14.15 -37.06 -10.80
CA LYS A 29 -13.66 -36.85 -9.42
C LYS A 29 -12.23 -36.35 -9.40
N GLU A 30 -11.37 -36.92 -10.25
CA GLU A 30 -9.97 -36.51 -10.35
C GLU A 30 -9.83 -35.09 -10.89
N LEU A 31 -10.56 -34.76 -11.97
CA LEU A 31 -10.58 -33.40 -12.53
C LEU A 31 -11.11 -32.39 -11.49
N PHE A 32 -12.17 -32.76 -10.77
CA PHE A 32 -12.74 -31.92 -9.73
C PHE A 32 -11.74 -31.69 -8.60
N TYR A 33 -11.06 -32.74 -8.13
CA TYR A 33 -10.05 -32.63 -7.08
C TYR A 33 -8.86 -31.77 -7.52
N MET A 34 -8.36 -31.98 -8.73
CA MET A 34 -7.25 -31.19 -9.28
C MET A 34 -7.62 -29.72 -9.48
N THR A 35 -8.84 -29.46 -9.94
CA THR A 35 -9.37 -28.09 -10.08
C THR A 35 -9.57 -27.44 -8.71
N TYR A 36 -10.14 -28.19 -7.76
CA TYR A 36 -10.32 -27.72 -6.39
C TYR A 36 -8.99 -27.38 -5.73
N GLU A 37 -7.98 -28.25 -5.87
CA GLU A 37 -6.63 -27.97 -5.41
C GLU A 37 -6.03 -26.74 -6.11
N SER A 38 -6.17 -26.59 -7.42
CA SER A 38 -5.56 -25.47 -8.15
C SER A 38 -6.15 -24.11 -7.79
N VAL A 39 -7.45 -24.04 -7.46
CA VAL A 39 -8.11 -22.79 -7.04
C VAL A 39 -7.93 -22.46 -5.56
N LYS A 40 -7.27 -23.32 -4.77
CA LYS A 40 -6.94 -22.98 -3.39
C LYS A 40 -6.01 -21.76 -3.39
N PRO A 41 -6.30 -20.73 -2.56
CA PRO A 41 -5.48 -19.53 -2.49
C PRO A 41 -3.99 -19.83 -2.27
N LEU A 42 -3.69 -20.86 -1.48
CA LEU A 42 -2.32 -21.30 -1.19
C LEU A 42 -1.58 -21.79 -2.45
N ASN A 43 -2.26 -22.52 -3.33
CA ASN A 43 -1.69 -23.06 -4.57
C ASN A 43 -1.59 -21.98 -5.67
N LEU A 44 -2.52 -21.02 -5.70
CA LEU A 44 -2.44 -19.80 -6.52
C LEU A 44 -1.22 -18.95 -6.16
N ILE A 45 -0.99 -18.71 -4.86
CA ILE A 45 0.19 -17.99 -4.39
C ILE A 45 1.46 -18.77 -4.80
N LYS A 46 1.45 -20.10 -4.61
CA LYS A 46 2.57 -20.96 -4.99
C LYS A 46 2.84 -20.93 -6.50
N SER A 47 1.82 -20.92 -7.36
CA SER A 47 2.01 -20.84 -8.81
C SER A 47 2.59 -19.49 -9.24
N ILE A 48 2.15 -18.38 -8.62
CA ILE A 48 2.72 -17.04 -8.86
C ILE A 48 4.22 -17.00 -8.53
N PHE A 49 4.65 -17.65 -7.44
CA PHE A 49 6.06 -17.69 -7.04
C PHE A 49 6.91 -18.73 -7.76
N LYS A 50 6.28 -19.80 -8.28
CA LYS A 50 6.98 -20.94 -8.92
C LYS A 50 7.08 -20.80 -10.43
N GLU A 51 6.19 -20.03 -11.06
CA GLU A 51 6.39 -19.62 -12.44
C GLU A 51 7.63 -18.75 -12.54
N PRO A 52 8.56 -19.04 -13.48
CA PRO A 52 9.64 -18.14 -13.81
C PRO A 52 9.00 -16.93 -14.50
N ILE A 53 8.48 -15.99 -13.71
CA ILE A 53 7.96 -14.72 -14.19
C ILE A 53 9.08 -14.11 -15.03
N ALA A 54 8.88 -14.10 -16.35
CA ALA A 54 9.93 -14.00 -17.36
C ALA A 54 10.60 -12.62 -17.43
N SER A 55 10.31 -11.71 -16.50
CA SER A 55 10.96 -10.40 -16.40
C SER A 55 11.20 -10.02 -14.94
N GLN A 56 12.39 -9.48 -14.67
CA GLN A 56 12.77 -8.90 -13.37
C GLN A 56 11.69 -7.90 -12.89
N ASN A 57 11.19 -7.07 -13.81
CA ASN A 57 10.19 -6.02 -13.56
C ASN A 57 8.87 -6.54 -12.98
N MET A 58 8.40 -7.72 -13.38
CA MET A 58 7.16 -8.27 -12.86
C MET A 58 7.30 -8.89 -11.47
N LYS A 59 8.47 -9.45 -11.15
CA LYS A 59 8.79 -9.87 -9.77
C LYS A 59 8.82 -8.68 -8.83
N ASP A 60 9.46 -7.59 -9.26
CA ASP A 60 9.52 -6.35 -8.47
C ASP A 60 8.12 -5.74 -8.30
N SER A 61 7.28 -5.76 -9.34
CA SER A 61 5.91 -5.26 -9.27
C SER A 61 5.02 -6.08 -8.34
N LEU A 62 5.15 -7.41 -8.32
CA LEU A 62 4.40 -8.28 -7.41
C LEU A 62 4.89 -8.18 -5.96
N LEU A 63 6.20 -8.07 -5.74
CA LEU A 63 6.76 -7.81 -4.41
C LEU A 63 6.31 -6.46 -3.88
N THR A 64 6.43 -5.39 -4.66
CA THR A 64 5.98 -4.06 -4.26
C THR A 64 4.47 -4.00 -4.03
N THR A 65 3.67 -4.67 -4.85
CA THR A 65 2.21 -4.74 -4.67
C THR A 65 1.82 -5.55 -3.43
N SER A 66 2.44 -6.73 -3.21
CA SER A 66 2.15 -7.56 -2.03
C SER A 66 2.59 -6.89 -0.73
N VAL A 67 3.76 -6.23 -0.74
CA VAL A 67 4.22 -5.41 0.38
C VAL A 67 3.31 -4.21 0.59
N GLY A 68 2.88 -3.52 -0.48
CA GLY A 68 1.96 -2.37 -0.40
C GLY A 68 0.57 -2.76 0.14
N LEU A 69 0.01 -3.88 -0.33
CA LEU A 69 -1.25 -4.42 0.17
C LEU A 69 -1.12 -4.93 1.60
N GLY A 70 -0.04 -5.64 1.93
CA GLY A 70 0.22 -6.14 3.28
C GLY A 70 0.44 -5.00 4.28
N ALA A 71 1.29 -4.03 3.93
CA ALA A 71 1.52 -2.83 4.73
C ALA A 71 0.26 -1.97 4.84
N GLY A 72 -0.52 -1.83 3.77
CA GLY A 72 -1.79 -1.12 3.78
C GLY A 72 -2.85 -1.79 4.66
N TYR A 73 -2.92 -3.12 4.63
CA TYR A 73 -3.82 -3.91 5.50
C TYR A 73 -3.39 -3.83 6.97
N LEU A 74 -2.10 -3.96 7.26
CA LEU A 74 -1.55 -3.76 8.61
C LEU A 74 -1.77 -2.33 9.11
N SER A 75 -1.56 -1.34 8.24
CA SER A 75 -1.87 0.07 8.52
C SER A 75 -3.35 0.23 8.85
N LYS A 76 -4.25 -0.35 8.04
CA LYS A 76 -5.69 -0.35 8.33
C LYS A 76 -6.02 -1.01 9.67
N LEU A 77 -5.36 -2.11 10.03
CA LEU A 77 -5.50 -2.75 11.34
C LEU A 77 -5.07 -1.83 12.49
N LEU A 78 -3.96 -1.13 12.34
CA LEU A 78 -3.39 -0.25 13.36
C LEU A 78 -4.16 1.08 13.50
N PHE A 79 -4.64 1.65 12.39
CA PHE A 79 -5.30 2.96 12.36
C PHE A 79 -6.83 2.89 12.44
N GLN A 80 -7.46 1.86 11.86
CA GLN A 80 -8.93 1.74 11.82
C GLN A 80 -9.51 1.02 13.05
N GLY A 81 -8.69 0.60 14.01
CA GLY A 81 -9.15 0.18 15.34
C GLY A 81 -9.92 -1.15 15.38
N PHE A 82 -9.76 -2.01 14.37
CA PHE A 82 -10.41 -3.34 14.35
C PHE A 82 -9.93 -4.23 15.51
N VAL A 83 -8.75 -3.93 16.05
CA VAL A 83 -8.24 -4.56 17.26
C VAL A 83 -8.63 -3.70 18.47
N ARG A 84 -9.49 -4.22 19.37
CA ARG A 84 -9.87 -3.60 20.66
C ARG A 84 -8.71 -3.54 21.67
N ILE A 85 -7.46 -3.63 21.20
CA ILE A 85 -6.23 -3.66 21.99
C ILE A 85 -5.50 -2.35 21.71
N PRO A 86 -5.04 -1.60 22.74
CA PRO A 86 -4.40 -0.31 22.58
C PRO A 86 -2.96 -0.42 22.05
N PHE A 87 -2.76 -1.08 20.90
CA PHE A 87 -1.44 -1.28 20.29
C PHE A 87 -0.75 0.05 19.94
N LYS A 88 -1.54 1.09 19.65
CA LYS A 88 -1.07 2.48 19.53
C LYS A 88 -0.25 2.92 20.75
N ASN A 89 -0.71 2.58 21.95
CA ASN A 89 -0.06 2.98 23.19
C ASN A 89 1.22 2.18 23.43
N PHE A 90 1.25 0.92 22.98
CA PHE A 90 2.46 0.08 23.05
C PHE A 90 3.56 0.58 22.13
N ILE A 91 3.25 0.89 20.86
CA ILE A 91 4.23 1.46 19.93
C ILE A 91 4.75 2.79 20.45
N GLY A 92 3.86 3.67 20.94
CA GLY A 92 4.26 4.95 21.53
C GLY A 92 5.17 4.78 22.76
N SER A 93 4.85 3.85 23.65
CA SER A 93 5.65 3.58 24.86
C SER A 93 7.01 2.97 24.53
N ALA A 94 7.06 2.02 23.58
CA ALA A 94 8.31 1.41 23.13
C ALA A 94 9.23 2.43 22.44
N LEU A 95 8.66 3.32 21.63
CA LEU A 95 9.38 4.42 21.01
C LEU A 95 9.92 5.39 22.07
N MET A 96 9.08 5.78 23.03
CA MET A 96 9.46 6.70 24.10
C MET A 96 10.59 6.12 24.96
N LEU A 97 10.50 4.85 25.37
CA LEU A 97 11.57 4.17 26.12
C LEU A 97 12.88 4.06 25.33
N SER A 98 12.78 3.86 24.02
CA SER A 98 13.95 3.80 23.13
C SER A 98 14.62 5.17 23.00
N VAL A 99 13.82 6.24 22.89
CA VAL A 99 14.28 7.62 22.84
C VAL A 99 14.89 8.01 24.19
N ASP A 100 14.21 7.77 25.31
CA ASP A 100 14.70 8.08 26.67
C ASP A 100 16.06 7.43 26.94
N ASN A 101 16.23 6.15 26.59
CA ASN A 101 17.52 5.46 26.72
C ASN A 101 18.63 6.07 25.85
N LEU A 102 18.28 6.65 24.69
CA LEU A 102 19.22 7.33 23.81
C LEU A 102 19.57 8.73 24.33
N ILE A 103 18.60 9.45 24.89
CA ILE A 103 18.76 10.78 25.50
C ILE A 103 19.67 10.70 26.72
N VAL A 104 19.45 9.71 27.59
CA VAL A 104 20.29 9.48 28.78
C VAL A 104 21.75 9.22 28.39
N LYS A 105 21.99 8.51 27.28
CA LYS A 105 23.34 8.22 26.79
C LYS A 105 23.96 9.38 26.01
N ASN A 106 23.15 10.18 25.31
CA ASN A 106 23.60 11.26 24.45
C ASN A 106 22.61 12.43 24.49
N PRO A 107 22.75 13.38 25.43
CA PRO A 107 21.79 14.48 25.61
C PRO A 107 21.71 15.41 24.39
N GLY A 108 22.76 15.48 23.57
CA GLY A 108 22.77 16.27 22.32
C GLY A 108 21.85 15.74 21.21
N VAL A 109 21.39 14.48 21.32
CA VAL A 109 20.48 13.86 20.34
C VAL A 109 19.11 14.52 20.37
N VAL A 110 18.65 15.04 21.52
CA VAL A 110 17.36 15.73 21.63
C VAL A 110 17.30 16.97 20.76
N SER A 111 18.36 17.79 20.79
CA SER A 111 18.45 19.04 20.03
C SER A 111 18.59 18.78 18.52
N ALA A 112 19.33 17.74 18.15
CA ALA A 112 19.42 17.31 16.75
C ALA A 112 18.06 16.78 16.26
N LEU A 113 17.41 15.90 17.02
CA LEU A 113 16.14 15.30 16.65
C LEU A 113 15.01 16.34 16.61
N SER A 114 14.98 17.29 17.55
CA SER A 114 14.00 18.37 17.57
C SER A 114 14.17 19.30 16.37
N SER A 115 15.40 19.65 15.99
CA SER A 115 15.65 20.46 14.80
C SER A 115 15.25 19.75 13.50
N LEU A 116 15.42 18.42 13.42
CA LEU A 116 14.95 17.62 12.28
C LEU A 116 13.41 17.53 12.25
N PHE A 117 12.77 17.27 13.39
CA PHE A 117 11.31 17.22 13.49
C PHE A 117 10.67 18.58 13.14
N LEU A 118 11.19 19.67 13.71
CA LEU A 118 10.74 21.03 13.40
C LEU A 118 11.00 21.36 11.93
N LYS A 119 12.13 20.97 11.33
CA LYS A 119 12.39 21.20 9.91
C LYS A 119 11.46 20.40 8.99
N VAL A 120 11.04 19.20 9.39
CA VAL A 120 10.07 18.38 8.63
C VAL A 120 8.65 18.93 8.76
N ILE A 121 8.25 19.39 9.95
CA ILE A 121 6.90 19.93 10.22
C ILE A 121 6.74 21.38 9.71
N SER A 122 7.77 22.22 9.88
CA SER A 122 7.74 23.65 9.49
C SER A 122 7.93 23.89 7.99
N ARG A 123 8.24 22.86 7.19
CA ARG A 123 8.36 22.98 5.71
C ARG A 123 7.06 23.39 5.00
N LYS A 124 5.92 23.42 5.70
CA LYS A 124 4.64 23.87 5.14
C LYS A 124 4.33 25.37 5.36
N SER A 125 5.22 26.14 6.00
CA SER A 125 4.95 27.55 6.37
C SER A 125 6.00 28.55 5.89
N LYS A 126 6.45 28.47 4.63
CA LYS A 126 6.99 29.65 3.93
C LYS A 126 6.49 29.63 2.47
N LYS A 127 5.25 30.10 2.29
CA LYS A 127 4.87 30.86 1.10
C LYS A 127 4.58 32.28 1.60
N ASP A 128 5.37 33.19 1.07
CA ASP A 128 5.22 34.65 1.01
C ASP A 128 5.48 35.45 2.30
N VAL A 129 6.77 35.64 2.64
CA VAL A 129 7.30 36.98 2.93
C VAL A 129 8.69 37.05 2.30
N VAL A 130 8.79 37.93 1.31
CA VAL A 130 9.99 38.33 0.57
C VAL A 130 10.98 38.94 1.57
N GLU A 131 12.20 38.40 1.60
CA GLU A 131 13.39 39.11 2.04
C GLU A 131 13.74 40.07 0.89
N GLU A 132 13.75 41.37 1.15
CA GLU A 132 14.53 42.33 0.37
C GLU A 132 15.63 42.84 1.29
N ASP A 133 16.84 42.77 0.74
CA ASP A 133 18.13 42.92 1.37
C ASP A 133 18.39 44.37 1.80
N ASP A 134 18.86 44.55 3.05
CA ASP A 134 19.44 45.80 3.52
C ASP A 134 20.91 45.88 3.06
N ASP A 135 21.15 46.58 1.96
CA ASP A 135 22.45 47.17 1.64
C ASP A 135 22.20 48.44 0.81
N GLU A 136 22.08 49.61 1.45
CA GLU A 136 22.62 50.84 0.86
C GLU A 136 22.78 51.98 1.87
N GLN A 137 24.04 52.39 2.01
CA GLN A 137 24.44 53.66 2.57
C GLN A 137 23.99 54.81 1.66
N ASN A 138 23.89 56.00 2.27
CA ASN A 138 23.86 57.34 1.70
C ASN A 138 22.50 58.05 1.56
N ASN A 139 22.36 59.05 2.44
CA ASN A 139 22.03 60.44 2.12
C ASN A 139 20.68 60.70 1.42
N VAL A 140 19.75 61.32 2.15
CA VAL A 140 19.53 62.78 2.13
C VAL A 140 18.19 63.07 2.82
N HIS A 141 18.22 63.97 3.80
CA HIS A 141 17.05 64.64 4.36
C HIS A 141 16.12 65.17 3.27
N LYS A 142 14.81 64.89 3.36
CA LYS A 142 13.84 65.85 2.84
C LYS A 142 12.62 66.00 3.75
N ASN A 143 12.52 67.24 4.19
CA ASN A 143 11.58 67.86 5.09
C ASN A 143 10.13 67.73 4.59
N VAL A 144 9.23 67.61 5.56
CA VAL A 144 7.78 67.72 5.45
C VAL A 144 7.42 69.07 4.83
N ASN A 145 6.59 69.06 3.79
CA ASN A 145 5.71 70.19 3.52
C ASN A 145 4.41 69.72 2.88
N THR A 146 3.34 70.06 3.58
CA THR A 146 1.94 69.91 3.24
C THR A 146 1.54 71.00 2.26
N GLU A 147 1.01 70.67 1.08
CA GLU A 147 0.09 71.52 0.31
C GLU A 147 -0.91 70.65 -0.47
N PRO A 148 -2.12 71.17 -0.76
CA PRO A 148 -3.35 70.38 -0.87
C PRO A 148 -3.63 69.78 -2.25
N ILE A 149 -4.60 68.86 -2.25
CA ILE A 149 -5.10 68.08 -3.38
C ILE A 149 -5.88 68.99 -4.35
N ASP A 150 -5.47 69.03 -5.61
CA ASP A 150 -6.26 69.60 -6.71
C ASP A 150 -7.07 68.49 -7.41
N LEU A 151 -8.41 68.60 -7.32
CA LEU A 151 -9.38 67.67 -7.90
C LEU A 151 -9.77 68.01 -9.36
N GLU A 152 -8.81 68.35 -10.21
CA GLU A 152 -9.11 68.78 -11.58
C GLU A 152 -8.21 68.11 -12.62
N THR A 153 -8.34 66.80 -12.79
CA THR A 153 -7.94 66.12 -14.04
C THR A 153 -8.71 64.82 -14.29
N ILE A 154 -10.03 64.84 -14.03
CA ILE A 154 -10.94 63.88 -14.64
C ILE A 154 -11.72 64.62 -15.72
N TYR A 155 -11.18 64.60 -16.94
CA TYR A 155 -11.94 64.61 -18.20
C TYR A 155 -11.13 63.88 -19.27
#